data_AF-A0A2V6WNA7-F1
#
_entry.id   AF-A0A2V6WNA7-F1
#
_cell.length_a   1.000
_cell.length_b   1.000
_cell.length_c   1.000
_cell.angle_alpha   90.00
_cell.angle_beta   90.00
_cell.angle_gamma   90.00
#
_symmetry.space_group_name_H-M   'P 1'
#
loop_
_entity.id
_entity.type
_entity.pdbx_description
1 polymer ?
#
loop_
_entity_poly.entity_id
_entity_poly.type
_entity_poly.pdbx_seq_one_letter_code
_entity_poly.pdbx_strand_id
1 'polypeptide(L)'
;VSAVDADGNEVGGIALPEVAVPLGTHTGWTLRQPSIGGEAQRLVFAGATIPFARTRLEREAAGDPRPSIEERYRSREDYLERVRRAGAALVTQRYMLEEDVELEVALAARAWDHWTA
;
A
#
# COMPACT_ATOMS: atom_id res chain seq x y z
N VAL A 1 8.48 -18.89 4.08
CA VAL A 1 8.24 -17.45 3.82
C VAL A 1 6.97 -17.37 3.01
N SER A 2 6.06 -16.46 3.34
CA SER A 2 4.83 -16.25 2.57
C SER A 2 5.17 -15.73 1.17
N ALA A 3 4.36 -16.10 0.17
CA ALA A 3 4.57 -15.63 -1.20
C ALA A 3 4.16 -14.15 -1.30
N VAL A 4 5.02 -13.34 -1.90
CA VAL A 4 4.76 -11.92 -2.20
C VAL A 4 4.55 -11.71 -3.70
N ASP A 5 3.80 -10.68 -4.05
CA ASP A 5 3.61 -10.25 -5.43
C ASP A 5 4.81 -9.41 -5.94
N ALA A 6 4.69 -8.89 -7.17
CA ALA A 6 5.73 -8.05 -7.78
C ALA A 6 5.96 -6.72 -7.05
N ASP A 7 5.00 -6.31 -6.22
CA ASP A 7 5.08 -5.11 -5.39
C ASP A 7 5.63 -5.42 -4.00
N GLY A 8 5.93 -6.68 -3.68
CA GLY A 8 6.42 -7.11 -2.39
C GLY A 8 5.32 -7.21 -1.32
N ASN A 9 4.05 -7.14 -1.71
CA ASN A 9 2.91 -7.31 -0.81
C ASN A 9 2.57 -8.79 -0.65
N GLU A 10 2.15 -9.17 0.56
CA GLU A 10 1.78 -10.55 0.87
C GLU A 10 0.55 -11.00 0.07
N VAL A 11 0.63 -12.16 -0.59
CA VAL A 11 -0.47 -12.74 -1.40
C VAL A 11 -1.41 -13.59 -0.56
N GLY A 12 -0.97 -14.03 0.62
CA GLY A 12 -1.77 -14.86 1.52
C GLY A 12 -2.80 -14.05 2.31
N GLY A 13 -3.97 -14.65 2.54
CA GLY A 13 -5.02 -14.08 3.38
C GLY A 13 -6.07 -13.26 2.59
N ILE A 14 -6.71 -12.32 3.28
CA ILE A 14 -7.70 -11.41 2.68
C ILE A 14 -6.98 -10.11 2.35
N ALA A 15 -6.88 -9.79 1.06
CA ALA A 15 -6.31 -8.53 0.62
C ALA A 15 -7.27 -7.37 0.90
N LEU A 16 -6.95 -6.56 1.91
CA LEU A 16 -7.64 -5.30 2.16
C LEU A 16 -7.43 -4.33 0.97
N PRO A 17 -8.30 -3.31 0.79
CA PRO A 17 -8.17 -2.40 -0.34
C PRO A 17 -6.82 -1.69 -0.44
N GLU A 18 -6.18 -1.35 0.69
CA GLU A 18 -4.81 -0.81 0.72
C GLU A 18 -3.73 -1.77 0.15
N VAL A 19 -3.95 -3.08 0.24
CA VAL A 19 -3.04 -4.10 -0.32
C VAL A 19 -3.38 -4.38 -1.78
N ALA A 20 -4.68 -4.48 -2.10
CA ALA A 20 -5.16 -4.76 -3.46
C ALA A 20 -4.97 -3.59 -4.43
N VAL A 21 -4.93 -2.36 -3.91
CA VAL A 21 -4.76 -1.11 -4.65
C VAL A 21 -3.65 -0.29 -3.97
N PRO A 22 -2.38 -0.73 -4.05
CA PRO A 22 -1.33 -0.22 -3.19
C PRO A 22 -0.79 1.15 -3.65
N LEU A 23 -0.42 1.98 -2.67
CA LEU A 23 0.47 3.14 -2.82
C LEU A 23 1.90 2.86 -2.30
N GLY A 24 2.11 1.67 -1.75
CA GLY A 24 3.39 1.21 -1.24
C GLY A 24 3.39 -0.29 -0.96
N THR A 25 4.54 -0.80 -0.55
CA THR A 25 4.69 -2.16 -0.05
C THR A 25 4.41 -2.19 1.43
N HIS A 26 3.56 -3.11 1.87
CA HIS A 26 3.21 -3.34 3.26
C HIS A 26 3.87 -4.63 3.74
N THR A 27 4.70 -4.53 4.76
CA THR A 27 5.41 -5.68 5.34
C THR A 27 5.11 -5.81 6.83
N GLY A 28 5.00 -7.05 7.32
CA GLY A 28 4.78 -7.34 8.74
C GLY A 28 6.01 -7.14 9.64
N TRP A 29 7.10 -6.54 9.13
CA TRP A 29 8.32 -6.30 9.87
C TRP A 29 9.00 -5.00 9.41
N THR A 30 9.77 -4.36 10.29
CA THR A 30 10.64 -3.25 9.93
C THR A 30 11.92 -3.28 10.77
N LEU A 31 12.97 -2.61 10.29
CA LEU A 31 14.20 -2.43 11.05
C LEU A 31 14.10 -1.19 11.95
N ARG A 32 14.92 -1.18 13.01
CA ARG A 32 15.01 -0.04 13.91
C ARG A 32 15.65 1.15 13.19
N GLN A 33 15.19 2.35 13.53
CA GLN A 33 15.82 3.58 13.07
C GLN A 33 17.24 3.71 13.66
N PRO A 34 18.25 4.14 12.90
CA PRO A 34 19.62 4.30 13.40
C PRO A 34 19.70 5.20 14.64
N SER A 35 18.84 6.21 14.74
CA SER A 35 18.79 7.16 15.87
C SER A 35 18.42 6.54 17.22
N ILE A 36 17.80 5.35 17.23
CA ILE A 36 17.44 4.63 18.46
C ILE A 36 18.34 3.39 18.71
N GLY A 37 19.42 3.25 17.93
CA GLY A 37 20.38 2.16 18.00
C GLY A 37 19.84 0.80 17.52
N GLY A 38 20.76 -0.10 17.16
CA GLY A 38 20.44 -1.46 16.74
C GLY A 38 19.78 -1.55 15.36
N GLU A 39 20.24 -0.77 14.39
CA GLU A 39 19.68 -0.65 13.03
C GLU A 39 19.51 -1.99 12.27
N ALA A 40 20.34 -3.00 12.56
CA ALA A 40 20.22 -4.33 11.97
C ALA A 40 19.15 -5.20 12.65
N GLN A 41 18.55 -4.75 13.75
CA GLN A 41 17.53 -5.47 14.49
C GLN A 41 16.13 -5.05 14.06
N ARG A 42 15.18 -5.98 14.16
CA ARG A 42 13.77 -5.69 13.91
C ARG A 42 13.20 -4.82 15.03
N LEU A 43 12.34 -3.88 14.65
CA LEU A 43 11.45 -3.22 15.60
C LEU A 43 10.28 -4.17 15.89
N VAL A 44 10.25 -4.72 17.10
CA VAL A 44 9.27 -5.74 17.50
C VAL A 44 7.85 -5.18 17.40
N PHE A 45 6.95 -5.96 16.81
CA PHE A 45 5.53 -5.61 16.56
C PHE A 45 5.29 -4.42 15.62
N ALA A 46 6.30 -3.97 14.88
CA ALA A 46 6.14 -2.93 13.87
C ALA A 46 6.31 -3.50 12.46
N GLY A 47 5.35 -3.15 11.59
CA GLY A 47 5.48 -3.32 10.15
C GLY A 47 6.13 -2.09 9.49
N ALA A 48 6.35 -2.18 8.18
CA ALA A 48 6.72 -1.04 7.35
C ALA A 48 5.75 -0.85 6.20
N THR A 49 5.46 0.41 5.90
CA THR A 49 4.95 0.86 4.62
C THR A 49 6.09 1.52 3.87
N ILE A 50 6.49 0.91 2.75
CA ILE A 50 7.56 1.41 1.88
C ILE A 50 6.89 2.03 0.67
N PRO A 51 6.76 3.37 0.58
CA PRO A 51 6.01 4.02 -0.49
C PRO A 51 6.60 3.70 -1.86
N PHE A 52 5.74 3.68 -2.88
CA PHE A 52 6.21 3.70 -4.26
C PHE A 52 6.73 5.10 -4.61
N ALA A 53 7.63 5.17 -5.57
CA ALA A 53 8.01 6.45 -6.17
C ALA A 53 6.76 7.18 -6.69
N ARG A 54 6.69 8.51 -6.58
CA ARG A 54 5.53 9.26 -7.07
C ARG A 54 5.52 9.30 -8.58
N THR A 55 6.69 9.55 -9.16
CA THR A 55 6.87 9.70 -10.62
C THR A 55 7.77 8.63 -11.21
N ARG A 56 7.68 8.43 -12.52
CA ARG A 56 8.61 7.56 -13.24
C ARG A 56 10.08 8.00 -13.08
N LEU A 57 10.32 9.31 -13.06
CA LEU A 57 11.67 9.87 -12.89
C LEU A 57 12.25 9.52 -11.53
N GLU A 58 11.47 9.67 -10.45
CA GLU A 58 11.88 9.29 -9.10
C GLU A 58 12.17 7.78 -9.01
N ARG A 59 11.33 6.95 -9.64
CA ARG A 59 11.51 5.49 -9.70
C ARG A 59 12.85 5.13 -10.34
N GLU A 60 13.11 5.67 -11.54
CA GLU A 60 14.32 5.40 -12.31
C GLU A 60 15.59 5.89 -11.56
N ALA A 61 15.52 7.06 -10.93
CA ALA A 61 16.63 7.59 -10.14
C ALA A 61 16.95 6.75 -8.89
N ALA A 62 15.92 6.20 -8.23
CA ALA A 62 16.07 5.33 -7.07
C ALA A 62 16.39 3.87 -7.45
N GLY A 63 16.28 3.50 -8.72
CA GLY A 63 16.42 2.11 -9.17
C GLY A 63 15.32 1.19 -8.64
N ASP A 64 14.14 1.74 -8.34
CA ASP A 64 13.02 0.98 -7.79
C ASP A 64 12.36 0.13 -8.90
N PRO A 65 12.32 -1.21 -8.77
CA PRO A 65 11.71 -2.07 -9.77
C PRO A 65 10.17 -1.95 -9.81
N ARG A 66 9.54 -1.44 -8.75
CA ARG A 66 8.08 -1.33 -8.62
C ARG A 66 7.60 -0.10 -9.40
N PRO A 67 6.54 -0.21 -10.23
CA PRO A 67 5.96 0.95 -10.92
C PRO A 67 5.64 2.12 -9.99
N SER A 68 5.84 3.36 -10.45
CA SER A 68 5.51 4.56 -9.68
C SER A 68 3.99 4.75 -9.53
N ILE A 69 3.56 5.64 -8.64
CA ILE A 69 2.14 6.00 -8.47
C ILE A 69 1.58 6.56 -9.80
N GLU A 70 2.32 7.46 -10.46
CA GLU A 70 1.99 8.02 -11.78
C GLU A 70 1.85 6.95 -12.87
N GLU A 71 2.67 5.90 -12.84
CA GLU A 71 2.59 4.81 -13.82
C GLU A 71 1.40 3.86 -13.55
N ARG A 72 0.92 3.77 -12.30
CA ARG A 72 -0.15 2.85 -11.87
C ARG A 72 -1.55 3.40 -12.06
N TYR A 73 -1.73 4.67 -11.69
CA TYR A 73 -3.03 5.31 -11.56
C TYR A 73 -3.10 6.53 -12.47
N ARG A 74 -4.17 6.60 -13.27
CA ARG A 74 -4.35 7.70 -14.23
C ARG A 74 -4.63 9.03 -13.52
N SER A 75 -5.26 8.96 -12.36
CA SER A 75 -5.55 10.10 -11.50
C SER A 75 -5.91 9.63 -10.08
N ARG A 76 -6.08 10.59 -9.17
CA ARG A 76 -6.61 10.34 -7.82
C ARG A 76 -7.97 9.66 -7.87
N GLU A 77 -8.84 10.06 -8.79
CA GLU A 77 -10.18 9.50 -8.96
C GLU A 77 -10.13 8.05 -9.46
N ASP A 78 -9.23 7.73 -10.39
CA ASP A 78 -8.99 6.35 -10.84
C ASP A 78 -8.53 5.46 -9.69
N TYR A 79 -7.63 5.96 -8.83
CA TYR A 79 -7.20 5.26 -7.62
C TYR A 79 -8.38 5.01 -6.66
N LEU A 80 -9.13 6.04 -6.30
CA LEU A 80 -10.26 5.91 -5.36
C LEU A 80 -11.37 5.01 -5.88
N GLU A 81 -11.63 5.02 -7.18
CA GLU A 81 -12.60 4.11 -7.77
C GLU A 81 -12.13 2.65 -7.74
N ARG A 82 -10.83 2.39 -7.97
CA ARG A 82 -10.27 1.05 -7.78
C ARG A 82 -10.38 0.58 -6.33
N VAL A 83 -10.12 1.47 -5.36
CA VAL A 83 -10.30 1.17 -3.92
C VAL A 83 -11.76 0.82 -3.62
N ARG A 84 -12.72 1.63 -4.10
CA ARG A 84 -14.15 1.34 -3.94
C ARG A 84 -14.53 -0.02 -4.50
N ARG A 85 -14.05 -0.35 -5.70
CA ARG A 85 -14.28 -1.66 -6.34
C ARG A 85 -13.68 -2.82 -5.54
N ALA A 86 -12.49 -2.64 -4.96
CA ALA A 86 -11.88 -3.63 -4.08
C ALA A 86 -12.71 -3.84 -2.81
N GLY A 87 -13.18 -2.76 -2.17
CA GLY A 87 -14.10 -2.82 -1.02
C GLY A 87 -15.41 -3.54 -1.36
N ALA A 88 -16.06 -3.19 -2.46
CA ALA A 88 -17.29 -3.84 -2.93
C ALA A 88 -17.10 -5.35 -3.21
N ALA A 89 -15.92 -5.75 -3.70
CA ALA A 89 -15.59 -7.16 -3.88
C ALA A 89 -15.46 -7.90 -2.53
N LEU A 90 -14.94 -7.25 -1.49
CA LEU A 90 -14.88 -7.81 -0.13
C LEU A 90 -16.27 -7.89 0.52
N VAL A 91 -17.14 -6.90 0.29
CA VAL A 91 -18.55 -6.95 0.73
C VAL A 91 -19.26 -8.16 0.12
N THR A 92 -19.09 -8.39 -1.19
CA THR A 92 -19.65 -9.55 -1.89
C THR A 92 -19.16 -10.88 -1.27
N GLN A 93 -17.90 -10.91 -0.83
CA GLN A 93 -17.29 -12.06 -0.15
C GLN A 93 -17.63 -12.14 1.34
N ARG A 94 -18.37 -11.17 1.88
CA ARG A 94 -18.73 -11.03 3.31
C ARG A 94 -17.52 -10.83 4.25
N TYR A 95 -16.46 -10.22 3.74
CA TYR A 95 -15.27 -9.85 4.53
C TYR A 95 -15.26 -8.38 4.97
N MET A 96 -16.12 -7.55 4.39
CA MET A 96 -16.27 -6.13 4.71
C MET A 96 -17.76 -5.78 4.81
N LEU A 97 -18.12 -4.83 5.67
CA LEU A 97 -19.48 -4.29 5.73
C LEU A 97 -19.69 -3.27 4.63
N GLU A 98 -20.90 -3.18 4.09
CA GLU A 98 -21.23 -2.21 3.04
C GLU A 98 -20.99 -0.76 3.49
N GLU A 99 -21.29 -0.46 4.75
CA GLU A 99 -21.07 0.87 5.35
C GLU A 99 -19.59 1.27 5.48
N ASP A 100 -18.68 0.30 5.52
CA ASP A 100 -17.24 0.56 5.66
C ASP A 100 -16.56 0.93 4.34
N VAL A 101 -17.21 0.70 3.19
CA VAL A 101 -16.58 0.94 1.87
C VAL A 101 -16.22 2.42 1.69
N GLU A 102 -17.12 3.34 2.02
CA GLU A 102 -16.83 4.78 1.86
C GLU A 102 -15.89 5.31 2.95
N LEU A 103 -15.86 4.67 4.13
CA LEU A 103 -14.85 4.96 5.15
C LEU A 103 -13.45 4.61 4.61
N GLU A 104 -13.30 3.43 4.03
CA GLU A 104 -12.04 2.97 3.43
C GLU A 104 -11.60 3.88 2.28
N VAL A 105 -12.52 4.30 1.40
CA VAL A 105 -12.22 5.28 0.35
C VAL A 105 -11.74 6.61 0.93
N ALA A 106 -12.32 7.07 2.03
CA ALA A 106 -11.87 8.30 2.70
C ALA A 106 -10.48 8.16 3.33
N LEU A 107 -10.13 6.99 3.87
CA LEU A 107 -8.78 6.70 4.36
C LEU A 107 -7.78 6.63 3.21
N ALA A 108 -8.13 5.95 2.12
CA ALA A 108 -7.33 5.87 0.92
C ALA A 108 -7.06 7.25 0.30
N ALA A 109 -8.06 8.15 0.31
CA ALA A 109 -7.91 9.54 -0.11
C ALA A 109 -6.85 10.29 0.70
N ARG A 110 -6.82 10.11 2.03
CA ARG A 110 -5.78 10.70 2.89
C ARG A 110 -4.41 10.09 2.60
N ALA A 111 -4.35 8.78 2.35
CA ALA A 111 -3.11 8.11 2.00
C ALA A 111 -2.56 8.63 0.66
N TRP A 112 -3.42 8.81 -0.34
CA TRP A 112 -3.06 9.43 -1.62
C TRP A 112 -2.46 10.82 -1.40
N ASP A 113 -3.16 11.68 -0.66
CA ASP A 113 -2.72 13.05 -0.42
C ASP A 113 -1.40 13.08 0.36
N HIS A 114 -1.16 12.12 1.27
CA HIS A 114 0.11 12.00 1.99
C HIS A 114 1.28 11.54 1.11
N TRP A 115 1.07 10.54 0.25
CA TRP A 115 2.14 9.93 -0.54
C TRP A 115 2.43 10.65 -1.84
N THR A 116 1.50 11.47 -2.33
CA THR A 116 1.63 12.22 -3.59
C THR A 116 1.87 13.72 -3.42
N ALA A 117 1.78 14.25 -2.20
CA ALA A 117 2.24 15.61 -1.88
C ALA A 117 3.76 15.77 -2.08
#